data_AF-A0YB64-F1
#
_entry.id   AF-A0YB64-F1
#
_cell.length_a   1.000
_cell.length_b   1.000
_cell.length_c   1.000
_cell.angle_alpha   90.00
_cell.angle_beta   90.00
_cell.angle_gamma   90.00
#
_symmetry.space_group_name_H-M   'P 1'
#
loop_
_entity.id
_entity.type
_entity.pdbx_description
1 polymer ?
#
loop_
_entity_poly.entity_id
_entity_poly.type
_entity_poly.pdbx_seq_one_letter_code
_entity_poly.pdbx_strand_id
1 'polypeptide(L)'
;MLWSVAICDIVYKLQQLIDLYDDAAAKEILQDVTKIQDRDPKSSAWELKLLNDVRDKTYLLDSSEFEDLIYLQKQRHLSAHPVLNSDRELHSPNKETVRALLRSTLEGLLVKPPIYTQRIMQELLEDISESSDVLNSRKKVKKHIESRYLSRMTPTVEMSIFRSFWKLVFKVDNEECEKNRTINLYALEVLSNRNIASIPEAIDGDSDYYSNIAPSGMPLSFFVYYYSSWRPPQQLCGIAVLRADRVEWPRRGRLFCLYSQTIPISVPNDSIKLI
;
A
#
# COMPACT_ATOMS: atom_id res chain seq x y z
N MET A 1 -11.48 -26.10 12.41
CA MET A 1 -10.19 -25.44 12.75
C MET A 1 -9.90 -24.22 11.88
N LEU A 2 -9.95 -24.31 10.55
CA LEU A 2 -9.62 -23.18 9.65
C LEU A 2 -10.39 -21.88 9.97
N TRP A 3 -11.70 -21.98 10.24
CA TRP A 3 -12.52 -20.83 10.64
C TRP A 3 -12.00 -20.09 11.88
N SER A 4 -11.58 -20.82 12.91
CA SER A 4 -11.05 -20.21 14.13
C SER A 4 -9.74 -19.46 13.84
N VAL A 5 -8.90 -20.01 12.95
CA VAL A 5 -7.67 -19.34 12.49
C VAL A 5 -8.00 -18.04 11.75
N ALA A 6 -8.98 -18.08 10.83
CA ALA A 6 -9.43 -16.89 10.11
C ALA A 6 -9.94 -15.78 11.05
N ILE A 7 -10.79 -16.14 12.01
CA ILE A 7 -11.33 -15.17 12.98
C ILE A 7 -10.22 -14.59 13.88
N CYS A 8 -9.30 -15.41 14.39
CA CYS A 8 -8.17 -14.93 15.16
C CYS A 8 -7.28 -13.98 14.35
N ASP A 9 -7.02 -14.31 13.09
CA ASP A 9 -6.22 -13.46 12.20
C ASP A 9 -6.89 -12.09 11.95
N ILE A 10 -8.21 -12.04 11.77
CA ILE A 10 -8.97 -10.77 11.70
C ILE A 10 -8.79 -9.95 12.99
N VAL A 11 -8.94 -10.57 14.17
CA VAL A 11 -8.76 -9.87 15.45
C VAL A 11 -7.35 -9.29 15.57
N TYR A 12 -6.32 -10.07 15.23
CA TYR A 12 -4.93 -9.59 15.26
C TYR A 12 -4.69 -8.46 14.27
N LYS A 13 -5.28 -8.52 13.08
CA LYS A 13 -5.19 -7.44 12.08
C LYS A 13 -5.85 -6.16 12.56
N LEU A 14 -7.03 -6.25 13.17
CA LEU A 14 -7.67 -5.09 13.81
C LEU A 14 -6.82 -4.52 14.95
N GLN A 15 -6.25 -5.37 15.80
CA GLN A 15 -5.36 -4.89 16.88
C GLN A 15 -4.12 -4.18 16.32
N GLN A 16 -3.52 -4.71 15.26
CA GLN A 16 -2.41 -4.03 14.56
C GLN A 16 -2.82 -2.68 13.99
N LEU A 17 -4.05 -2.53 13.46
CA LEU A 17 -4.56 -1.24 12.99
C LEU A 17 -4.69 -0.23 14.13
N ILE A 18 -5.13 -0.69 15.31
CA ILE A 18 -5.23 0.15 16.50
C ILE A 18 -3.85 0.59 16.98
N ASP A 19 -2.94 -0.36 17.15
CA ASP A 19 -1.62 -0.11 17.75
C ASP A 19 -0.74 0.80 16.87
N LEU A 20 -0.83 0.64 15.54
CA LEU A 20 0.02 1.36 14.60
C LEU A 20 -0.62 2.68 14.12
N TYR A 21 -1.93 2.67 13.83
CA TYR A 21 -2.60 3.78 13.14
C TYR A 21 -3.60 4.54 14.01
N ASP A 22 -3.90 4.06 15.22
CA ASP A 22 -4.94 4.58 16.09
C ASP A 22 -6.35 4.49 15.45
N ASP A 23 -6.58 3.46 14.62
CA ASP A 23 -7.78 3.33 13.80
C ASP A 23 -9.07 3.26 14.64
N ALA A 24 -9.93 4.28 14.48
CA ALA A 24 -11.15 4.42 15.26
C ALA A 24 -12.19 3.34 14.96
N ALA A 25 -12.30 2.90 13.70
CA ALA A 25 -13.24 1.86 13.30
C ALA A 25 -12.81 0.52 13.90
N ALA A 26 -11.52 0.16 13.80
CA ALA A 26 -10.99 -1.05 14.40
C ALA A 26 -11.19 -1.08 15.92
N LYS A 27 -10.97 0.05 16.62
CA LYS A 27 -11.26 0.18 18.05
C LYS A 27 -12.73 -0.08 18.37
N GLU A 28 -13.63 0.54 17.61
CA GLU A 28 -15.08 0.37 17.82
C GLU A 28 -15.48 -1.10 17.66
N ILE A 29 -15.01 -1.75 16.58
CA ILE A 29 -15.31 -3.17 16.30
C ILE A 29 -14.84 -4.07 17.44
N LEU A 30 -13.58 -3.93 17.87
CA LEU A 30 -13.05 -4.77 18.95
C LEU A 30 -13.75 -4.51 20.29
N GLN A 31 -14.05 -3.26 20.63
CA GLN A 31 -14.80 -2.94 21.84
C GLN A 31 -16.19 -3.59 21.83
N ASP A 32 -16.86 -3.58 20.69
CA ASP A 32 -18.17 -4.16 20.52
C ASP A 32 -18.17 -5.69 20.61
N VAL A 33 -17.14 -6.34 20.05
CA VAL A 33 -16.93 -7.78 20.18
C VAL A 33 -16.63 -8.16 21.63
N THR A 34 -15.75 -7.43 22.32
CA THR A 34 -15.42 -7.67 23.73
C THR A 34 -16.67 -7.57 24.62
N LYS A 35 -17.52 -6.55 24.42
CA LYS A 35 -18.79 -6.42 25.16
C LYS A 35 -19.71 -7.63 25.00
N ILE A 36 -19.73 -8.24 23.81
CA ILE A 36 -20.55 -9.43 23.55
C ILE A 36 -19.94 -10.64 24.26
N GLN A 37 -18.62 -10.81 24.18
CA GLN A 37 -17.91 -11.89 24.87
C GLN A 37 -18.05 -11.79 26.40
N ASP A 38 -17.97 -10.58 26.96
CA ASP A 38 -18.15 -10.36 28.40
C ASP A 38 -19.57 -10.71 28.88
N ARG A 39 -20.58 -10.41 28.04
CA ARG A 39 -21.98 -10.72 28.35
C ARG A 39 -22.28 -12.21 28.19
N ASP A 40 -21.76 -12.86 27.16
CA ASP A 40 -21.97 -14.28 26.89
C ASP A 40 -20.70 -14.96 26.36
N PRO A 41 -19.83 -15.46 27.27
CA PRO A 41 -18.54 -16.05 26.90
C PRO A 41 -18.65 -17.35 26.08
N LYS A 42 -19.82 -18.00 26.06
CA LYS A 42 -20.02 -19.29 25.37
C LYS A 42 -20.62 -19.12 23.98
N SER A 43 -21.12 -17.93 23.65
CA SER A 43 -21.74 -17.68 22.36
C SER A 43 -20.69 -17.50 21.27
N SER A 44 -20.91 -18.15 20.12
CA SER A 44 -20.16 -17.92 18.90
C SER A 44 -20.74 -16.78 18.03
N ALA A 45 -21.81 -16.12 18.48
CA ALA A 45 -22.49 -15.08 17.69
C ALA A 45 -21.59 -13.87 17.40
N TRP A 46 -20.64 -13.58 18.28
CA TRP A 46 -19.68 -12.48 18.07
C TRP A 46 -18.80 -12.70 16.85
N GLU A 47 -18.52 -13.95 16.45
CA GLU A 47 -17.65 -14.27 15.30
C GLU A 47 -18.29 -13.75 13.99
N LEU A 48 -19.61 -13.94 13.84
CA LEU A 48 -20.34 -13.46 12.66
C LEU A 48 -20.50 -11.94 12.67
N LYS A 49 -20.75 -11.35 13.86
CA LYS A 49 -20.81 -9.89 13.99
C LYS A 49 -19.47 -9.26 13.61
N LEU A 50 -18.35 -9.80 14.11
CA LEU A 50 -17.01 -9.35 13.74
C LEU A 50 -16.82 -9.35 12.22
N LEU A 51 -17.20 -10.45 11.56
CA LEU A 51 -17.03 -10.56 10.11
C LEU A 51 -17.86 -9.51 9.34
N ASN A 52 -19.11 -9.28 9.75
CA ASN A 52 -19.97 -8.26 9.15
C ASN A 52 -19.40 -6.85 9.38
N ASP A 53 -19.03 -6.53 10.63
CA ASP A 53 -18.48 -5.22 10.97
C ASP A 53 -17.16 -4.97 10.22
N VAL A 54 -16.32 -5.98 10.03
CA VAL A 54 -15.08 -5.88 9.25
C VAL A 54 -15.38 -5.62 7.77
N ARG A 55 -16.40 -6.27 7.19
CA ARG A 55 -16.84 -5.99 5.81
C ARG A 55 -17.37 -4.56 5.66
N ASP A 56 -18.19 -4.12 6.61
CA ASP A 56 -18.97 -2.88 6.46
C ASP A 56 -18.19 -1.64 6.89
N LYS A 57 -17.38 -1.75 7.94
CA LYS A 57 -16.65 -0.62 8.54
C LYS A 57 -15.18 -0.57 8.14
N THR A 58 -14.64 -1.64 7.55
CA THR A 58 -13.24 -1.70 7.08
C THR A 58 -13.17 -2.13 5.62
N TYR A 59 -12.00 -2.00 5.01
CA TYR A 59 -11.73 -2.51 3.66
C TYR A 59 -10.84 -3.77 3.67
N LEU A 60 -10.83 -4.50 4.80
CA LEU A 60 -10.01 -5.71 4.91
C LEU A 60 -10.54 -6.82 4.00
N LEU A 61 -11.86 -6.91 3.82
CA LEU A 61 -12.53 -7.95 3.05
C LEU A 61 -13.38 -7.35 1.92
N ASP A 62 -13.25 -7.90 0.73
CA ASP A 62 -14.16 -7.64 -0.38
C ASP A 62 -15.43 -8.52 -0.30
N SER A 63 -16.36 -8.32 -1.24
CA SER A 63 -17.61 -9.08 -1.24
C SER A 63 -17.40 -10.57 -1.55
N SER A 64 -16.42 -10.94 -2.36
CA SER A 64 -16.14 -12.36 -2.68
C SER A 64 -15.48 -13.06 -1.49
N GLU A 65 -14.46 -12.44 -0.91
CA GLU A 65 -13.72 -12.92 0.27
C GLU A 65 -14.67 -13.08 1.46
N PHE A 66 -15.61 -12.15 1.65
CA PHE A 66 -16.63 -12.26 2.67
C PHE A 66 -17.53 -13.48 2.47
N GLU A 67 -18.06 -13.70 1.26
CA GLU A 67 -18.92 -14.86 0.98
C GLU A 67 -18.17 -16.19 1.13
N ASP A 68 -16.88 -16.23 0.76
CA ASP A 68 -16.02 -17.39 0.98
C ASP A 68 -15.87 -17.72 2.47
N LEU A 69 -15.70 -16.70 3.32
CA LEU A 69 -15.63 -16.87 4.77
C LEU A 69 -16.98 -17.27 5.38
N ILE A 70 -18.09 -16.73 4.88
CA ILE A 70 -19.44 -17.20 5.25
C ILE A 70 -19.63 -18.67 4.88
N TYR A 71 -19.18 -19.07 3.69
CA TYR A 71 -19.25 -20.47 3.29
C TYR A 71 -18.38 -21.36 4.19
N LEU A 72 -17.17 -20.92 4.55
CA LEU A 72 -16.31 -21.61 5.51
C LEU A 72 -17.01 -21.79 6.88
N GLN A 73 -17.70 -20.77 7.38
CA GLN A 73 -18.46 -20.85 8.62
C GLN A 73 -19.58 -21.90 8.53
N LYS A 74 -20.34 -21.90 7.44
CA LYS A 74 -21.41 -22.88 7.19
C LYS A 74 -20.86 -24.30 7.18
N GLN A 75 -19.73 -24.52 6.52
CA GLN A 75 -19.05 -25.82 6.49
C GLN A 75 -18.60 -26.27 7.88
N ARG A 76 -18.05 -25.36 8.71
CA ARG A 76 -17.76 -25.63 10.13
C ARG A 76 -19.03 -26.05 10.88
N HIS A 77 -20.12 -25.31 10.70
CA HIS A 77 -21.37 -25.58 11.42
C HIS A 77 -21.92 -26.98 11.08
N LEU A 78 -21.97 -27.33 9.80
CA LEU A 78 -22.38 -28.66 9.32
C LEU A 78 -21.48 -29.79 9.85
N SER A 79 -20.17 -29.56 9.91
CA SER A 79 -19.22 -30.55 10.42
C SER A 79 -19.16 -30.64 11.94
N ALA A 80 -19.69 -29.66 12.68
CA ALA A 80 -19.69 -29.66 14.15
C ALA A 80 -21.01 -30.15 14.75
N HIS A 81 -22.12 -29.97 14.03
CA HIS A 81 -23.44 -30.38 14.48
C HIS A 81 -23.97 -31.50 13.58
N PRO A 82 -24.35 -32.66 14.13
CA PRO A 82 -25.00 -33.70 13.34
C PRO A 82 -26.30 -33.13 12.78
N VAL A 83 -26.35 -33.00 11.46
CA VAL A 83 -27.61 -32.75 10.76
C VAL A 83 -28.45 -34.01 10.99
N LEU A 84 -29.74 -33.84 11.33
CA LEU A 84 -30.69 -34.94 11.49
C LEU A 84 -31.03 -35.55 10.11
N ASN A 85 -30.01 -36.02 9.39
CA ASN A 85 -30.18 -36.91 8.26
C ASN A 85 -30.51 -38.31 8.79
N SER A 86 -31.19 -39.11 7.98
CA SER A 86 -31.67 -40.46 8.31
C SER A 86 -30.61 -41.34 8.99
N ASP A 87 -29.33 -41.13 8.64
CA ASP A 87 -28.20 -41.95 9.09
C ASP A 87 -27.38 -41.33 10.24
N ARG A 88 -27.74 -40.13 10.71
CA ARG A 88 -27.06 -39.40 11.82
C ARG A 88 -25.54 -39.23 11.64
N GLU A 89 -25.05 -39.28 10.41
CA GLU A 89 -23.63 -39.08 10.10
C GLU A 89 -23.22 -37.60 10.20
N LEU A 90 -22.00 -37.36 10.67
CA LEU A 90 -21.41 -36.02 10.67
C LEU A 90 -21.06 -35.63 9.24
N HIS A 91 -21.39 -34.41 8.84
CA HIS A 91 -21.03 -33.90 7.52
C HIS A 91 -19.51 -33.79 7.36
N SER A 92 -18.97 -34.46 6.35
CA SER A 92 -17.55 -34.41 5.99
C SER A 92 -17.43 -33.87 4.56
N PRO A 93 -16.97 -32.61 4.38
CA PRO A 93 -16.80 -32.05 3.05
C PRO A 93 -15.76 -32.84 2.25
N ASN A 94 -15.96 -32.93 0.94
CA ASN A 94 -15.01 -33.62 0.06
C ASN A 94 -13.65 -32.88 0.02
N LYS A 95 -12.61 -33.60 -0.40
CA LYS A 95 -11.23 -33.08 -0.42
C LYS A 95 -11.06 -31.82 -1.27
N GLU A 96 -11.79 -31.72 -2.37
CA GLU A 96 -11.72 -30.56 -3.26
C GLU A 96 -12.33 -29.31 -2.62
N THR A 97 -13.44 -29.45 -1.91
CA THR A 97 -14.06 -28.37 -1.14
C THR A 97 -13.12 -27.87 -0.06
N VAL A 98 -12.47 -28.78 0.67
CA VAL A 98 -11.48 -28.41 1.69
C VAL A 98 -10.29 -27.67 1.08
N ARG A 99 -9.79 -28.12 -0.08
CA ARG A 99 -8.70 -27.45 -0.79
C ARG A 99 -9.09 -26.06 -1.26
N ALA A 100 -10.30 -25.89 -1.81
CA ALA A 100 -10.82 -24.60 -2.24
C ALA A 100 -10.93 -23.62 -1.06
N LEU A 101 -11.52 -24.05 0.06
CA LEU A 101 -11.65 -23.25 1.27
C LEU A 101 -10.30 -22.82 1.85
N LEU A 102 -9.30 -23.70 1.85
CA LEU A 102 -7.95 -23.37 2.30
C LEU A 102 -7.33 -22.29 1.42
N ARG A 103 -7.47 -22.43 0.10
CA ARG A 103 -6.91 -21.48 -0.85
C ARG A 103 -7.58 -20.10 -0.75
N SER A 104 -8.91 -20.05 -0.75
CA SER A 104 -9.65 -18.79 -0.63
C SER A 104 -9.36 -18.08 0.68
N THR A 105 -9.32 -18.82 1.80
CA THR A 105 -8.98 -18.23 3.11
C THR A 105 -7.54 -17.73 3.15
N LEU A 106 -6.60 -18.47 2.54
CA LEU A 106 -5.19 -18.05 2.50
C LEU A 106 -5.04 -16.76 1.70
N GLU A 107 -5.51 -16.75 0.46
CA GLU A 107 -5.35 -15.64 -0.50
C GLU A 107 -6.19 -14.42 -0.10
N GLY A 108 -7.44 -14.63 0.31
CA GLY A 108 -8.38 -13.54 0.62
C GLY A 108 -8.23 -12.93 2.02
N LEU A 109 -7.58 -13.63 2.95
CA LEU A 109 -7.44 -13.15 4.32
C LEU A 109 -6.02 -13.34 4.86
N LEU A 110 -5.55 -14.58 5.03
CA LEU A 110 -4.39 -14.85 5.90
C LEU A 110 -3.11 -14.14 5.44
N VAL A 111 -2.80 -14.12 4.13
CA VAL A 111 -1.61 -13.43 3.62
C VAL A 111 -1.82 -11.94 3.35
N LYS A 112 -3.06 -11.46 3.43
CA LYS A 112 -3.41 -10.05 3.17
C LYS A 112 -2.93 -9.19 4.34
N PRO A 113 -2.25 -8.05 4.07
CA PRO A 113 -1.88 -7.14 5.14
C PRO A 113 -3.12 -6.55 5.82
N PRO A 114 -3.04 -6.15 7.11
CA PRO A 114 -4.14 -5.53 7.84
C PRO A 114 -4.65 -4.22 7.21
N ILE A 115 -3.81 -3.56 6.41
CA ILE A 115 -4.04 -2.22 5.90
C ILE A 115 -4.46 -2.28 4.44
N TYR A 116 -5.57 -1.63 4.13
CA TYR A 116 -5.98 -1.39 2.75
C TYR A 116 -5.22 -0.17 2.20
N THR A 117 -4.02 -0.39 1.66
CA THR A 117 -3.12 0.65 1.13
C THR A 117 -3.83 1.60 0.16
N GLN A 118 -4.83 1.13 -0.58
CA GLN A 118 -5.57 1.98 -1.53
C GLN A 118 -6.38 3.09 -0.85
N ARG A 119 -6.97 2.84 0.33
CA ARG A 119 -7.70 3.87 1.08
C ARG A 119 -6.72 4.93 1.60
N ILE A 120 -5.62 4.49 2.20
CA ILE A 120 -4.56 5.41 2.68
C ILE A 120 -4.03 6.25 1.51
N MET A 121 -3.82 5.62 0.35
CA MET A 121 -3.38 6.33 -0.85
C MET A 121 -4.40 7.37 -1.30
N GLN A 122 -5.71 7.04 -1.33
CA GLN A 122 -6.77 7.98 -1.67
C GLN A 122 -6.83 9.15 -0.68
N GLU A 123 -6.88 8.85 0.63
CA GLU A 123 -6.89 9.89 1.68
C GLU A 123 -5.65 10.79 1.62
N LEU A 124 -4.48 10.22 1.31
CA LEU A 124 -3.24 10.97 1.14
C LEU A 124 -3.27 11.87 -0.10
N LEU A 125 -3.81 11.37 -1.23
CA LEU A 125 -3.93 12.15 -2.45
C LEU A 125 -4.93 13.30 -2.31
N GLU A 126 -6.10 13.02 -1.73
CA GLU A 126 -7.13 14.02 -1.46
C GLU A 126 -6.59 15.10 -0.52
N ASP A 127 -5.98 14.71 0.60
CA ASP A 127 -5.44 15.65 1.59
C ASP A 127 -4.34 16.55 1.00
N ILE A 128 -3.41 15.98 0.21
CA ILE A 128 -2.34 16.75 -0.43
C ILE A 128 -2.91 17.67 -1.53
N SER A 129 -3.90 17.21 -2.30
CA SER A 129 -4.55 17.99 -3.34
C SER A 129 -5.31 19.19 -2.76
N GLU A 130 -6.12 18.97 -1.71
CA GLU A 130 -6.89 20.00 -1.03
C GLU A 130 -6.00 21.04 -0.34
N SER A 131 -4.86 20.61 0.21
CA SER A 131 -3.92 21.48 0.91
C SER A 131 -2.81 22.04 0.02
N SER A 132 -2.91 21.90 -1.30
CA SER A 132 -1.87 22.26 -2.27
C SER A 132 -1.42 23.74 -2.18
N ASP A 133 -2.34 24.66 -1.92
CA ASP A 133 -2.04 26.08 -1.71
C ASP A 133 -1.17 26.34 -0.46
N VAL A 134 -1.44 25.60 0.62
CA VAL A 134 -0.73 25.73 1.90
C VAL A 134 0.62 25.00 1.84
N LEU A 135 0.64 23.84 1.18
CA LEU A 135 1.78 22.95 0.98
C LEU A 135 2.68 23.39 -0.20
N ASN A 136 2.86 24.69 -0.36
CA ASN A 136 3.63 25.31 -1.45
C ASN A 136 5.17 25.12 -1.40
N SER A 137 5.69 24.22 -0.56
CA SER A 137 7.14 23.95 -0.50
C SER A 137 7.45 22.52 -0.09
N ARG A 138 8.56 21.98 -0.61
CA ARG A 138 9.07 20.63 -0.27
C ARG A 138 9.17 20.38 1.24
N LYS A 139 9.65 21.37 2.00
CA LYS A 139 9.80 21.26 3.47
C LYS A 139 8.45 21.10 4.17
N LYS A 140 7.42 21.83 3.72
CA LYS A 140 6.06 21.72 4.27
C LYS A 140 5.44 20.38 3.93
N VAL A 141 5.52 19.96 2.66
CA VAL A 141 5.04 18.65 2.20
C VAL A 141 5.69 17.52 3.02
N LYS A 142 7.03 17.57 3.16
CA LYS A 142 7.77 16.61 4.00
C LYS A 142 7.23 16.54 5.41
N LYS A 143 7.16 17.68 6.10
CA LYS A 143 6.69 17.73 7.50
C LYS A 143 5.26 17.21 7.63
N HIS A 144 4.38 17.58 6.71
CA HIS A 144 2.97 17.17 6.69
C HIS A 144 2.82 15.67 6.51
N ILE A 145 3.40 15.13 5.43
CA ILE A 145 3.32 13.70 5.09
C ILE A 145 4.01 12.83 6.15
N GLU A 146 5.19 13.23 6.64
CA GLU A 146 5.90 12.44 7.67
C GLU A 146 5.12 12.39 8.99
N SER A 147 4.59 13.53 9.45
CA SER A 147 3.91 13.58 10.75
C SER A 147 2.55 12.89 10.72
N ARG A 148 1.76 13.11 9.67
CA ARG A 148 0.38 12.63 9.58
C ARG A 148 0.28 11.19 9.08
N TYR A 149 1.16 10.78 8.17
CA TYR A 149 1.05 9.49 7.48
C TYR A 149 2.26 8.58 7.77
N LEU A 150 3.48 8.96 7.37
CA LEU A 150 4.61 8.03 7.36
C LEU A 150 5.07 7.62 8.75
N SER A 151 4.89 8.45 9.78
CA SER A 151 5.27 8.14 11.17
C SER A 151 4.63 6.84 11.70
N ARG A 152 3.47 6.46 11.14
CA ARG A 152 2.67 5.31 11.55
C ARG A 152 2.74 4.13 10.57
N MET A 153 3.40 4.31 9.43
CA MET A 153 3.44 3.32 8.35
C MET A 153 4.57 2.31 8.50
N THR A 154 4.30 1.08 8.07
CA THR A 154 5.34 0.07 7.87
C THR A 154 6.08 0.30 6.55
N PRO A 155 7.36 -0.10 6.42
CA PRO A 155 8.12 0.06 5.17
C PRO A 155 7.43 -0.58 3.95
N THR A 156 6.71 -1.68 4.16
CA THR A 156 5.94 -2.38 3.11
C THR A 156 4.82 -1.50 2.53
N VAL A 157 4.09 -0.78 3.39
CA VAL A 157 3.03 0.14 2.99
C VAL A 157 3.61 1.37 2.31
N GLU A 158 4.69 1.93 2.87
CA GLU A 158 5.39 3.07 2.26
C GLU A 158 5.87 2.75 0.83
N MET A 159 6.41 1.54 0.60
CA MET A 159 6.84 1.10 -0.74
C MET A 159 5.68 0.90 -1.72
N SER A 160 4.51 0.46 -1.23
CA SER A 160 3.31 0.35 -2.06
C SER A 160 2.76 1.73 -2.47
N ILE A 161 2.80 2.70 -1.54
CA ILE A 161 2.46 4.10 -1.80
C ILE A 161 3.48 4.72 -2.77
N PHE A 162 4.78 4.48 -2.57
CA PHE A 162 5.85 4.91 -3.49
C PHE A 162 5.60 4.44 -4.93
N ARG A 163 5.28 3.14 -5.11
CA ARG A 163 4.95 2.58 -6.42
C ARG A 163 3.75 3.26 -7.09
N SER A 164 2.79 3.73 -6.28
CA SER A 164 1.59 4.44 -6.74
C SER A 164 1.92 5.89 -7.14
N PHE A 165 2.67 6.63 -6.32
CA PHE A 165 3.16 7.96 -6.69
C PHE A 165 4.06 7.94 -7.93
N TRP A 166 4.91 6.91 -8.08
CA TRP A 166 5.73 6.74 -9.28
C TRP A 166 4.87 6.73 -10.55
N LYS A 167 3.75 6.00 -10.53
CA LYS A 167 2.80 5.95 -11.64
C LYS A 167 2.17 7.32 -11.91
N LEU A 168 1.72 8.01 -10.87
CA LEU A 168 1.06 9.32 -11.01
C LEU A 168 1.99 10.41 -11.53
N VAL A 169 3.26 10.39 -11.14
CA VAL A 169 4.23 11.42 -11.53
C VAL A 169 4.82 11.14 -12.92
N PHE A 170 5.15 9.88 -13.23
CA PHE A 170 5.96 9.56 -14.42
C PHE A 170 5.23 8.79 -15.52
N LYS A 171 4.07 8.17 -15.25
CA LYS A 171 3.38 7.32 -16.25
C LYS A 171 2.08 7.91 -16.77
N VAL A 172 1.24 8.43 -15.88
CA VAL A 172 -0.12 8.86 -16.22
C VAL A 172 -0.08 10.31 -16.65
N ASP A 173 -0.57 10.59 -17.84
CA ASP A 173 -0.74 11.93 -18.38
C ASP A 173 -2.23 12.25 -18.53
N ASN A 174 -2.79 12.92 -17.52
CA ASN A 174 -4.16 13.42 -17.50
C ASN A 174 -4.21 14.77 -16.78
N GLU A 175 -5.25 15.58 -17.04
CA GLU A 175 -5.34 16.96 -16.51
C GLU A 175 -5.23 17.04 -14.98
N GLU A 176 -5.80 16.07 -14.27
CA GLU A 176 -5.78 16.02 -12.80
C GLU A 176 -4.37 15.71 -12.27
N CYS A 177 -3.68 14.75 -12.88
CA CYS A 177 -2.30 14.44 -12.55
C CYS A 177 -1.38 15.58 -12.89
N GLU A 178 -1.62 16.33 -13.98
CA GLU A 178 -0.84 17.51 -14.34
C GLU A 178 -0.98 18.62 -13.30
N LYS A 179 -2.20 18.93 -12.86
CA LYS A 179 -2.47 19.93 -11.80
C LYS A 179 -1.71 19.60 -10.51
N ASN A 180 -1.71 18.32 -10.13
CA ASN A 180 -1.12 17.86 -8.87
C ASN A 180 0.31 17.30 -9.03
N ARG A 181 0.93 17.37 -10.22
CA ARG A 181 2.20 16.67 -10.50
C ARG A 181 3.35 17.13 -9.62
N THR A 182 3.43 18.44 -9.39
CA THR A 182 4.47 19.07 -8.55
C THR A 182 4.40 18.60 -7.11
N ILE A 183 3.20 18.59 -6.52
CA ILE A 183 3.05 18.18 -5.13
C ILE A 183 3.20 16.66 -4.97
N ASN A 184 2.74 15.89 -5.96
CA ASN A 184 2.95 14.45 -6.03
C ASN A 184 4.44 14.09 -6.16
N LEU A 185 5.23 14.87 -6.91
CA LEU A 185 6.68 14.71 -6.97
C LEU A 185 7.32 14.95 -5.60
N TYR A 186 6.90 15.99 -4.87
CA TYR A 186 7.44 16.26 -3.53
C TYR A 186 7.09 15.14 -2.55
N ALA A 187 5.88 14.58 -2.62
CA ALA A 187 5.50 13.40 -1.84
C ALA A 187 6.38 12.18 -2.19
N LEU A 188 6.62 11.95 -3.49
CA LEU A 188 7.51 10.89 -3.97
C LEU A 188 8.93 11.06 -3.43
N GLU A 189 9.51 12.26 -3.49
CA GLU A 189 10.84 12.56 -2.95
C GLU A 189 10.93 12.23 -1.44
N VAL A 190 9.88 12.52 -0.67
CA VAL A 190 9.84 12.21 0.77
C VAL A 190 9.88 10.70 1.00
N LEU A 191 9.03 9.94 0.30
CA LEU A 191 9.01 8.47 0.36
C LEU A 191 10.36 7.87 -0.04
N SER A 192 10.99 8.44 -1.07
CA SER A 192 12.26 7.95 -1.58
C SER A 192 13.44 8.18 -0.65
N ASN A 193 13.48 9.34 0.00
CA ASN A 193 14.52 9.64 0.96
C ASN A 193 14.42 8.75 2.21
N ARG A 194 13.20 8.40 2.62
CA ARG A 194 12.95 7.55 3.78
C ARG A 194 13.29 6.08 3.51
N ASN A 195 13.07 5.60 2.29
CA ASN A 195 13.28 4.21 1.87
C ASN A 195 14.49 4.04 0.92
N ILE A 196 15.53 4.87 1.09
CA ILE A 196 16.62 4.99 0.12
C ILE A 196 17.36 3.67 -0.16
N ALA A 197 17.42 2.77 0.83
CA ALA A 197 18.07 1.47 0.72
C ALA A 197 17.22 0.45 -0.05
N SER A 198 15.88 0.52 0.06
CA SER A 198 14.95 -0.46 -0.50
C SER A 198 14.52 -0.13 -1.93
N ILE A 199 14.66 1.13 -2.37
CA ILE A 199 14.28 1.56 -3.72
C ILE A 199 15.03 0.81 -4.83
N PRO A 200 16.37 0.67 -4.81
CA PRO A 200 17.08 -0.05 -5.86
C PRO A 200 16.58 -1.49 -6.02
N GLU A 201 16.37 -2.18 -4.90
CA GLU A 201 15.85 -3.56 -4.91
C GLU A 201 14.42 -3.64 -5.45
N ALA A 202 13.56 -2.69 -5.08
CA ALA A 202 12.20 -2.64 -5.59
C ALA A 202 12.14 -2.35 -7.10
N ILE A 203 13.03 -1.50 -7.60
CA ILE A 203 13.12 -1.16 -9.02
C ILE A 203 13.70 -2.32 -9.83
N ASP A 204 14.77 -2.95 -9.35
CA ASP A 204 15.36 -4.14 -9.99
C ASP A 204 14.38 -5.31 -10.01
N GLY A 205 13.58 -5.46 -8.94
CA GLY A 205 12.56 -6.50 -8.83
C GLY A 205 11.40 -6.37 -9.82
N ASP A 206 11.14 -5.18 -10.37
CA ASP A 206 10.07 -4.93 -11.33
C ASP A 206 10.46 -3.86 -12.37
N SER A 207 11.56 -4.13 -13.07
CA SER A 207 12.14 -3.18 -14.02
C SER A 207 11.16 -2.79 -15.14
N ASP A 208 10.32 -3.73 -15.59
CA ASP A 208 9.31 -3.49 -16.63
C ASP A 208 8.28 -2.46 -16.17
N TYR A 209 7.84 -2.52 -14.91
CA TYR A 209 6.99 -1.49 -14.35
C TYR A 209 7.73 -0.15 -14.27
N TYR A 210 8.89 -0.06 -13.62
CA TYR A 210 9.50 1.25 -13.36
C TYR A 210 10.04 1.94 -14.61
N SER A 211 10.40 1.19 -15.65
CA SER A 211 10.91 1.74 -16.92
C SER A 211 9.80 2.17 -17.90
N ASN A 212 8.57 1.70 -17.70
CA ASN A 212 7.41 2.11 -18.50
C ASN A 212 6.90 3.48 -18.06
N ILE A 213 7.63 4.54 -18.43
CA ILE A 213 7.29 5.96 -18.20
C ILE A 213 6.68 6.58 -19.47
N ALA A 214 5.98 7.72 -19.33
CA ALA A 214 5.45 8.42 -20.49
C ALA A 214 6.60 8.90 -21.40
N PRO A 215 6.48 8.74 -22.73
CA PRO A 215 7.59 8.98 -23.65
C PRO A 215 7.88 10.47 -23.91
N SER A 216 6.97 11.37 -23.51
CA SER A 216 7.11 12.81 -23.73
C SER A 216 6.27 13.60 -22.72
N GLY A 217 6.36 14.94 -22.76
CA GLY A 217 5.58 15.84 -21.91
C GLY A 217 6.19 16.08 -20.53
N MET A 218 5.36 16.60 -19.62
CA MET A 218 5.75 16.84 -18.23
C MET A 218 6.19 15.59 -17.45
N PRO A 219 5.66 14.37 -17.64
CA PRO A 219 6.12 13.22 -16.86
C PRO A 219 7.60 12.90 -17.11
N LEU A 220 8.07 13.03 -18.35
CA LEU A 220 9.47 12.77 -18.70
C LEU A 220 10.41 13.83 -18.11
N SER A 221 10.05 15.11 -18.16
CA SER A 221 10.88 16.17 -17.57
C SER A 221 11.00 16.02 -16.05
N PHE A 222 9.90 15.65 -15.39
CA PHE A 222 9.87 15.34 -13.97
C PHE A 222 10.71 14.11 -13.63
N PHE A 223 10.67 13.07 -14.48
CA PHE A 223 11.49 11.88 -14.31
C PHE A 223 12.98 12.22 -14.39
N VAL A 224 13.41 12.97 -15.41
CA VAL A 224 14.80 13.42 -15.55
C VAL A 224 15.23 14.27 -14.36
N TYR A 225 14.37 15.20 -13.92
CA TYR A 225 14.61 16.01 -12.73
C TYR A 225 14.81 15.13 -11.49
N TYR A 226 13.85 14.25 -11.21
CA TYR A 226 13.88 13.33 -10.07
C TYR A 226 15.17 12.51 -10.07
N TYR A 227 15.50 11.87 -11.20
CA TYR A 227 16.68 11.03 -11.33
C TYR A 227 17.98 11.81 -11.13
N SER A 228 18.07 13.04 -11.65
CA SER A 228 19.24 13.90 -11.47
C SER A 228 19.44 14.35 -10.02
N SER A 229 18.34 14.52 -9.29
CA SER A 229 18.34 14.95 -7.88
C SER A 229 18.53 13.79 -6.91
N TRP A 230 18.16 12.57 -7.32
CA TRP A 230 18.25 11.38 -6.51
C TRP A 230 19.69 10.87 -6.43
N ARG A 231 20.30 10.99 -5.26
CA ARG A 231 21.62 10.41 -4.98
C ARG A 231 21.46 9.09 -4.22
N PRO A 232 21.62 7.93 -4.88
CA PRO A 232 21.70 6.68 -4.14
C PRO A 232 22.93 6.70 -3.19
N PRO A 233 22.92 5.91 -2.11
CA PRO A 233 24.10 5.72 -1.27
C PRO A 233 25.29 5.31 -2.15
N GLN A 234 26.49 5.79 -1.81
CA GLN A 234 27.73 5.81 -2.61
C GLN A 234 28.22 4.46 -3.19
N GLN A 235 27.47 3.36 -3.04
CA GLN A 235 27.77 2.02 -3.58
C GLN A 235 27.12 1.72 -4.95
N LEU A 236 26.27 2.59 -5.50
CA LEU A 236 25.55 2.35 -6.77
C LEU A 236 25.91 3.35 -7.89
N CYS A 237 27.16 3.83 -7.96
CA CYS A 237 27.62 4.64 -9.09
C CYS A 237 27.73 3.79 -10.37
N GLY A 238 26.60 3.58 -11.05
CA GLY A 238 26.52 3.32 -12.48
C GLY A 238 25.66 4.42 -13.10
N ILE A 239 26.19 5.09 -14.12
CA ILE A 239 25.46 6.14 -14.84
C ILE A 239 24.35 5.48 -15.65
N ALA A 240 23.09 5.91 -15.50
CA ALA A 240 22.01 5.51 -16.40
C ALA A 240 22.17 6.21 -17.75
N VAL A 241 22.14 5.45 -18.82
CA VAL A 241 22.15 5.98 -20.20
C VAL A 241 20.69 6.11 -20.63
N LEU A 242 20.21 7.35 -20.76
CA LEU A 242 18.91 7.62 -21.40
C LEU A 242 19.09 7.44 -22.91
N ARG A 243 18.62 6.31 -23.46
CA ARG A 243 18.36 6.17 -24.90
C ARG A 243 16.87 6.44 -25.15
N ALA A 244 16.58 7.07 -26.28
CA ALA A 244 15.26 7.63 -26.63
C ALA A 244 14.08 6.64 -26.60
N ASP A 245 14.35 5.34 -26.44
CA ASP A 245 13.36 4.28 -26.61
C ASP A 245 13.23 3.37 -25.35
N ARG A 246 14.13 3.50 -24.35
CA ARG A 246 14.10 2.74 -23.09
C ARG A 246 15.05 3.32 -22.04
N VAL A 247 14.60 3.41 -20.78
CA VAL A 247 15.46 3.69 -19.63
C VAL A 247 16.14 2.37 -19.19
N GLU A 248 17.44 2.25 -19.35
CA GLU A 248 18.21 1.11 -18.83
C GLU A 248 18.83 1.45 -17.47
N TRP A 249 18.46 0.68 -16.45
CA TRP A 249 19.01 0.79 -15.10
C TRP A 249 20.45 0.25 -15.07
N PRO A 250 21.36 0.89 -14.31
CA PRO A 250 22.72 0.40 -14.19
C PRO A 250 22.73 -0.94 -13.46
N ARG A 251 22.92 -2.04 -14.19
CA ARG A 251 23.17 -3.35 -13.59
C ARG A 251 24.53 -3.33 -12.88
N ARG A 252 24.61 -3.88 -11.67
CA ARG A 252 25.87 -4.07 -10.93
C ARG A 252 26.95 -4.64 -11.88
N GLY A 253 28.06 -3.92 -12.05
CA GLY A 253 29.30 -4.50 -12.57
C GLY A 253 29.82 -4.05 -13.94
N ARG A 254 29.47 -2.87 -14.48
CA ARG A 254 30.25 -2.29 -15.60
C ARG A 254 30.74 -0.88 -15.29
N LEU A 255 32.01 -0.79 -14.88
CA LEU A 255 32.78 0.45 -14.90
C LEU A 255 33.01 0.85 -16.36
N PHE A 256 32.47 1.99 -16.78
CA PHE A 256 33.10 2.79 -17.82
C PHE A 256 33.15 4.24 -17.39
N CYS A 257 34.37 4.70 -17.20
CA CYS A 257 34.77 6.06 -16.88
C CYS A 257 34.55 6.94 -18.12
N LEU A 258 33.84 8.07 -17.98
CA LEU A 258 34.12 9.24 -18.81
C LEU A 258 34.10 10.49 -17.93
N TYR A 259 35.24 11.17 -17.95
CA TYR A 259 35.54 12.43 -17.31
C TYR A 259 34.84 13.60 -18.02
N SER A 260 34.47 14.61 -17.23
CA SER A 260 34.41 16.05 -17.56
C SER A 260 33.40 16.54 -18.61
N GLN A 261 32.47 17.40 -18.21
CA GLN A 261 32.61 18.86 -18.38
C GLN A 261 31.38 19.58 -17.81
N THR A 262 31.64 20.62 -17.01
CA THR A 262 30.67 21.58 -16.49
C THR A 262 29.86 22.23 -17.61
N ILE A 263 28.53 22.07 -17.58
CA ILE A 263 27.60 22.92 -18.34
C ILE A 263 26.84 23.77 -17.30
N PRO A 264 26.96 25.11 -17.31
CA PRO A 264 26.20 25.95 -16.42
C PRO A 264 24.75 26.04 -16.92
N ILE A 265 23.82 25.43 -16.19
CA ILE A 265 22.38 25.68 -16.41
C ILE A 265 22.02 26.94 -15.63
N SER A 266 21.79 28.02 -16.37
CA SER A 266 21.23 29.29 -15.88
C SER A 266 19.84 29.05 -15.28
N VAL A 267 19.70 29.33 -13.99
CA VAL A 267 18.41 29.42 -13.31
C VAL A 267 17.84 30.83 -13.57
N PRO A 268 16.57 31.00 -13.97
CA PRO A 268 15.96 32.33 -14.04
C PRO A 268 15.85 32.89 -12.61
N ASN A 269 16.51 34.01 -12.40
CA ASN A 269 16.59 34.72 -11.12
C ASN A 269 15.47 35.77 -11.09
N ASP A 270 14.30 35.43 -10.54
CA ASP A 270 13.26 36.42 -10.25
C ASP A 270 13.58 37.14 -8.93
N SER A 271 14.37 38.21 -9.09
CA SER A 271 14.20 39.53 -8.48
C SER A 271 13.43 39.63 -7.15
N ILE A 272 14.13 39.52 -6.03
CA ILE A 272 13.76 40.20 -4.78
C ILE A 272 14.74 41.35 -4.58
N LYS A 273 14.26 42.57 -4.86
CA LYS A 273 14.95 43.81 -4.47
C LYS A 273 14.71 44.03 -2.97
N LEU A 274 15.82 44.14 -2.26
CA LEU A 274 15.92 44.71 -0.92
C LEU A 274 15.47 46.18 -0.92
N ILE A 275 14.53 46.52 -0.04
CA ILE A 275 14.59 47.66 0.90
C ILE A 275 14.09 47.13 2.24
#